data_AF-A0A925YWU5-F1
#
_entry.id   AF-A0A925YWU5-F1
#
_cell.length_a   1.000
_cell.length_b   1.000
_cell.length_c   1.000
_cell.angle_alpha   90.00
_cell.angle_beta   90.00
_cell.angle_gamma   90.00
#
_symmetry.space_group_name_H-M   'P 1'
#
loop_
_entity.id
_entity.type
_entity.pdbx_description
1 polymer ?
#
loop_
_entity_poly.entity_id
_entity_poly.type
_entity_poly.pdbx_seq_one_letter_code
_entity_poly.pdbx_strand_id
1 'polypeptide(L)'
;MNIDPGDFPWQAMAEAMPVPLIISRLSDGLVMYANLHFHHLLGQPPETLMGRTATAYCENLDERRDLIVLLEHDGSVQNTVLNLRRQDGSRVSVKAAAQAALMDGEPAMIAVVIDTKEML
;
A
#
# COMPACT_ATOMS: atom_id res chain seq x y z
N MET A 1 22.74 19.83 15.82
CA MET A 1 22.27 19.70 14.44
C MET A 1 20.75 19.68 14.52
N ASN A 2 20.09 20.78 14.13
CA ASN A 2 18.63 20.82 14.00
C ASN A 2 18.31 20.14 12.67
N ILE A 3 17.76 18.93 12.72
CA ILE A 3 17.17 18.31 11.53
C ILE A 3 15.80 18.97 11.39
N ASP A 4 15.58 19.76 10.33
CA ASP A 4 14.23 20.18 9.97
C ASP A 4 13.42 18.89 9.70
N PRO A 5 12.20 18.71 10.24
CA PRO A 5 11.37 17.56 9.88
C PRO A 5 11.18 17.39 8.36
N GLY A 6 11.35 18.46 7.57
CA GLY A 6 11.38 18.43 6.10
C GLY A 6 12.68 17.90 5.47
N ASP A 7 13.78 17.77 6.22
CA ASP A 7 15.07 17.25 5.74
C ASP A 7 15.17 15.72 5.81
N PHE A 8 14.20 15.06 6.45
CA PHE A 8 14.15 13.61 6.49
C PHE A 8 13.31 13.10 5.32
N PRO A 9 13.90 12.46 4.28
CA PRO A 9 13.15 12.04 3.11
C PRO A 9 12.13 10.99 3.54
N TRP A 10 10.84 11.26 3.36
CA TRP A 10 9.75 10.37 3.76
C TRP A 10 9.93 8.96 3.18
N GLN A 11 10.59 8.83 2.02
CA GLN A 11 10.93 7.53 1.42
C GLN A 11 11.82 6.69 2.34
N ALA A 12 12.83 7.29 2.98
CA ALA A 12 13.72 6.57 3.89
C ALA A 12 12.96 6.10 5.14
N MET A 13 12.00 6.88 5.63
CA MET A 13 11.13 6.46 6.73
C MET A 13 10.23 5.31 6.32
N ALA A 14 9.58 5.43 5.16
CA ALA A 14 8.69 4.40 4.62
C ALA A 14 9.44 3.09 4.32
N GLU A 15 10.68 3.17 3.84
CA GLU A 15 11.55 2.02 3.59
C GLU A 15 11.95 1.32 4.89
N ALA A 16 12.25 2.11 5.93
CA ALA A 16 12.67 1.59 7.23
C ALA A 16 11.51 0.96 8.04
N MET A 17 10.26 1.12 7.62
CA MET A 17 9.12 0.49 8.31
C MET A 17 9.18 -1.04 8.17
N PRO A 18 9.13 -1.81 9.28
CA PRO A 18 9.23 -3.27 9.27
C PRO A 18 7.89 -3.94 8.93
N VAL A 19 7.09 -3.30 8.07
CA VAL A 19 5.78 -3.79 7.63
C VAL A 19 5.60 -3.50 6.14
N PRO A 20 4.87 -4.34 5.40
CA PRO A 20 4.49 -4.06 4.03
C PRO A 20 3.76 -2.73 3.91
N LEU A 21 4.35 -1.78 3.16
CA LEU A 21 3.78 -0.47 2.89
C LEU A 21 3.72 -0.21 1.39
N ILE A 22 2.59 0.34 0.94
CA ILE A 22 2.34 0.80 -0.42
C ILE A 22 1.72 2.20 -0.41
N ILE A 23 2.16 3.04 -1.33
CA ILE A 23 1.56 4.33 -1.65
C ILE A 23 1.09 4.28 -3.10
N SER A 24 -0.19 4.56 -3.32
CA SER A 24 -0.77 4.60 -4.66
C SER A 24 -1.70 5.77 -4.85
N ARG A 25 -1.75 6.32 -6.07
CA ARG A 25 -2.68 7.39 -6.41
C ARG A 25 -4.13 6.91 -6.25
N LEU A 26 -4.99 7.76 -5.69
CA LEU A 26 -6.40 7.41 -5.49
C LEU A 26 -7.16 7.23 -6.81
N SER A 27 -6.91 8.09 -7.80
CA SER A 27 -7.70 8.15 -9.03
C SER A 27 -7.61 6.89 -9.91
N ASP A 28 -6.43 6.29 -10.02
CA ASP A 28 -6.16 5.15 -10.93
C ASP A 28 -5.42 3.99 -10.27
N GLY A 29 -4.98 4.16 -9.02
CA GLY A 29 -4.20 3.16 -8.31
C GLY A 29 -2.76 3.04 -8.74
N LEU A 30 -2.20 4.01 -9.48
CA LEU A 30 -0.80 3.98 -9.84
C LEU A 30 0.07 3.89 -8.59
N VAL A 31 0.92 2.87 -8.50
CA VAL A 31 1.88 2.69 -7.40
C VAL A 31 2.97 3.74 -7.53
N MET A 32 2.96 4.65 -6.56
CA MET A 32 3.91 5.75 -6.42
C MET A 32 5.13 5.33 -5.60
N TYR A 33 4.93 4.39 -4.66
CA TYR A 33 6.00 3.82 -3.85
C TYR A 33 5.55 2.50 -3.21
N ALA A 34 6.47 1.56 -3.02
CA ALA A 34 6.28 0.36 -2.21
C ALA A 34 7.62 0.03 -1.55
N ASN A 35 7.61 -0.29 -0.25
CA ASN A 35 8.83 -0.69 0.44
C ASN A 35 9.18 -2.16 0.19
N LEU A 36 10.40 -2.57 0.53
CA LEU A 36 10.88 -3.93 0.33
C LEU A 36 9.97 -5.01 0.95
N HIS A 37 9.35 -4.73 2.10
CA HIS A 37 8.42 -5.66 2.76
C HIS A 37 7.17 -5.93 1.91
N PHE A 38 6.65 -4.91 1.21
CA PHE A 38 5.52 -5.08 0.31
C PHE A 38 5.88 -5.87 -0.95
N HIS A 39 7.09 -5.66 -1.48
CA HIS A 39 7.65 -6.48 -2.54
C HIS A 39 7.74 -7.96 -2.13
N HIS A 40 8.28 -8.24 -0.95
CA HIS A 40 8.38 -9.60 -0.41
C HIS A 40 7.00 -10.25 -0.20
N LEU A 41 6.02 -9.51 0.32
CA LEU A 41 4.65 -10.01 0.49
C LEU A 41 4.04 -10.51 -0.81
N LEU A 42 4.21 -9.76 -1.90
CA LEU A 42 3.73 -10.13 -3.23
C LEU A 42 4.66 -11.11 -3.97
N GLY A 43 5.84 -11.40 -3.42
CA GLY A 43 6.88 -12.18 -4.06
C GLY A 43 7.40 -11.55 -5.34
N GLN A 44 7.42 -10.21 -5.42
CA GLN A 44 7.81 -9.44 -6.61
C GLN A 44 9.19 -8.79 -6.41
N PRO A 45 10.04 -8.68 -7.45
CA PRO A 45 11.29 -7.92 -7.36
C PRO A 45 11.04 -6.41 -7.10
N PRO A 46 11.95 -5.70 -6.40
CA PRO A 46 11.82 -4.28 -6.09
C PRO A 46 11.52 -3.36 -7.28
N GLU A 47 12.02 -3.68 -8.47
CA GLU A 47 11.84 -2.80 -9.64
C GLU A 47 10.48 -2.97 -10.33
N THR A 48 9.62 -3.90 -9.87
CA THR A 48 8.48 -4.34 -10.68
C THR A 48 7.14 -3.69 -10.34
N LEU A 49 6.94 -3.20 -9.10
CA LEU A 49 5.65 -2.63 -8.68
C LEU A 49 5.47 -1.17 -9.10
N MET A 50 6.57 -0.42 -9.13
CA MET A 50 6.58 1.01 -9.45
C MET A 50 5.99 1.26 -10.84
N GLY A 51 5.10 2.25 -10.95
CA GLY A 51 4.48 2.62 -12.22
C GLY A 51 3.41 1.64 -12.73
N ARG A 52 3.07 0.59 -11.97
CA ARG A 52 1.92 -0.28 -12.25
C ARG A 52 0.72 0.15 -11.42
N THR A 53 -0.46 -0.35 -11.76
CA THR A 53 -1.67 -0.10 -10.97
C THR A 53 -1.83 -1.16 -9.88
N ALA A 54 -2.17 -0.75 -8.66
CA ALA A 54 -2.42 -1.63 -7.53
C ALA A 54 -3.51 -2.68 -7.85
N THR A 55 -4.45 -2.35 -8.74
CA THR A 55 -5.48 -3.25 -9.26
C THR A 55 -4.93 -4.53 -9.90
N ALA A 56 -3.70 -4.50 -10.43
CA ALA A 56 -3.07 -5.68 -11.05
C ALA A 56 -2.79 -6.81 -10.04
N TYR A 57 -2.74 -6.45 -8.75
CA TYR A 57 -2.43 -7.35 -7.63
C TYR A 57 -3.65 -7.69 -6.79
N CYS A 58 -4.78 -7.01 -7.00
CA CYS A 58 -6.03 -7.35 -6.34
C CYS A 58 -6.65 -8.60 -6.97
N GLU A 59 -6.98 -9.58 -6.14
CA GLU A 59 -7.73 -10.76 -6.57
C GLU A 59 -9.20 -10.37 -6.86
N ASN A 60 -9.74 -9.45 -6.06
CA ASN A 60 -11.09 -8.93 -6.19
C ASN A 60 -11.05 -7.39 -6.30
N LEU A 61 -11.51 -6.87 -7.43
CA LEU A 61 -11.55 -5.42 -7.67
C LEU A 61 -12.66 -4.71 -6.88
N ASP A 62 -13.73 -5.41 -6.50
CA ASP A 62 -14.80 -4.84 -5.70
C ASP A 62 -14.32 -4.55 -4.26
N GLU A 63 -13.50 -5.44 -3.68
CA GLU A 63 -12.86 -5.21 -2.36
C GLU A 63 -12.02 -3.92 -2.37
N ARG A 64 -11.27 -3.69 -3.45
CA ARG A 64 -10.51 -2.44 -3.61
C ARG A 64 -11.43 -1.24 -3.81
N ARG A 65 -12.50 -1.38 -4.59
CA ARG A 65 -13.44 -0.27 -4.83
C ARG A 65 -14.10 0.16 -3.52
N ASP A 66 -14.56 -0.79 -2.72
CA ASP A 66 -15.20 -0.52 -1.43
C ASP A 66 -14.22 0.13 -0.45
N LEU A 67 -12.96 -0.32 -0.44
CA LEU A 67 -11.88 0.33 0.31
C LEU A 67 -11.70 1.79 -0.10
N ILE A 68 -11.67 2.10 -1.40
CA ILE A 68 -11.49 3.48 -1.89
C ILE A 68 -12.69 4.35 -1.51
N VAL A 69 -13.92 3.84 -1.65
CA VAL A 69 -15.14 4.59 -1.26
C VAL A 69 -15.11 4.94 0.23
N LEU A 70 -14.76 3.98 1.10
CA LEU A 70 -14.63 4.22 2.53
C LEU A 70 -13.52 5.23 2.81
N LEU A 71 -12.38 5.11 2.12
CA LEU A 71 -11.24 6.00 2.30
C LEU A 71 -11.55 7.45 1.86
N GLU A 72 -12.30 7.64 0.77
CA GLU A 72 -12.73 8.96 0.30
C GLU A 72 -13.76 9.61 1.23
N HIS A 73 -14.63 8.80 1.85
CA HIS A 73 -15.65 9.29 2.79
C HIS A 73 -15.07 9.60 4.18
N ASP A 74 -14.31 8.67 4.75
CA ASP A 74 -13.85 8.73 6.14
C ASP A 74 -12.42 9.27 6.28
N GLY A 75 -11.67 9.42 5.19
CA GLY A 75 -10.26 9.83 5.17
C GLY A 75 -9.28 8.76 5.69
N SER A 76 -9.78 7.71 6.34
CA SER A 76 -8.99 6.59 6.83
C SER A 76 -9.85 5.34 6.94
N VAL A 77 -9.19 4.18 6.86
CA VAL A 77 -9.82 2.86 7.02
C VAL A 77 -8.91 1.96 7.85
N GLN A 78 -9.52 1.09 8.63
CA GLN A 78 -8.83 0.16 9.51
C GLN A 78 -9.44 -1.23 9.34
N ASN A 79 -8.64 -2.28 9.57
CA ASN A 79 -9.10 -3.68 9.60
C ASN A 79 -9.88 -4.15 8.35
N THR A 80 -9.61 -3.58 7.18
CA THR A 80 -10.22 -4.03 5.93
C THR A 80 -9.48 -5.26 5.40
N VAL A 81 -10.20 -6.35 5.13
CA VAL A 81 -9.57 -7.55 4.56
C VAL A 81 -9.52 -7.41 3.05
N LEU A 82 -8.32 -7.58 2.48
CA LEU A 82 -8.10 -7.60 1.03
C LEU A 82 -7.47 -8.93 0.62
N ASN A 83 -7.82 -9.38 -0.58
CA ASN A 83 -7.19 -10.52 -1.21
C ASN A 83 -6.28 -10.04 -2.34
N LEU A 84 -4.99 -10.35 -2.20
CA LEU A 84 -3.97 -10.03 -3.20
C LEU A 84 -3.44 -11.30 -3.87
N ARG A 85 -2.89 -11.14 -5.07
CA ARG A 85 -2.26 -12.20 -5.85
C ARG A 85 -0.75 -12.00 -5.91
N ARG A 86 0.00 -13.02 -5.49
CA ARG A 86 1.46 -13.07 -5.56
C ARG A 86 1.96 -13.33 -6.98
N GLN A 87 3.25 -13.14 -7.22
CA GLN A 87 3.89 -13.41 -8.53
C GLN A 87 3.69 -14.86 -9.01
N ASP A 88 3.72 -15.83 -8.10
CA ASP A 88 3.52 -17.25 -8.38
C ASP A 88 2.05 -17.63 -8.63
N GLY A 89 1.13 -16.66 -8.58
CA GLY A 89 -0.31 -16.86 -8.74
C GLY A 89 -1.02 -17.28 -7.45
N SER A 90 -0.31 -17.49 -6.33
CA SER A 90 -0.92 -17.81 -5.05
C SER A 90 -1.63 -16.60 -4.45
N ARG A 91 -2.68 -16.86 -3.65
CA ARG A 91 -3.42 -15.84 -2.92
C ARG A 91 -2.77 -15.52 -1.57
N VAL A 92 -2.78 -14.24 -1.22
CA VAL A 92 -2.54 -13.75 0.14
C VAL A 92 -3.73 -12.95 0.64
N SER A 93 -4.20 -13.27 1.84
CA SER A 93 -5.24 -12.50 2.53
C SER A 93 -4.58 -11.60 3.56
N VAL A 94 -4.80 -10.30 3.42
CA VAL A 94 -4.18 -9.29 4.28
C VAL A 94 -5.23 -8.46 5.00
N LYS A 95 -4.89 -7.98 6.18
CA LYS A 95 -5.59 -6.86 6.81
C LYS A 95 -4.88 -5.57 6.41
N ALA A 96 -5.64 -4.64 5.86
CA ALA A 96 -5.19 -3.33 5.45
C ALA A 96 -5.65 -2.25 6.46
N ALA A 97 -4.74 -1.35 6.76
CA ALA A 97 -5.04 -0.04 7.30
C ALA A 97 -4.53 1.00 6.30
N ALA A 98 -5.36 1.97 5.95
CA ALA A 98 -5.03 2.96 4.95
C ALA A 98 -5.50 4.36 5.32
N GLN A 99 -4.80 5.35 4.79
CA GLN A 99 -5.10 6.76 5.01
C GLN A 99 -4.99 7.53 3.70
N ALA A 100 -5.93 8.45 3.49
CA ALA A 100 -5.86 9.41 2.39
C ALA A 100 -4.82 10.49 2.74
N ALA A 101 -3.97 10.82 1.78
CA ALA A 101 -2.93 11.81 1.92
C ALA A 101 -2.75 12.59 0.60
N LEU A 102 -2.01 13.70 0.68
CA LEU A 102 -1.51 14.40 -0.49
C LEU A 102 -0.02 14.08 -0.64
N MET A 103 0.36 13.50 -1.77
CA MET A 103 1.74 13.17 -2.11
C MET A 103 2.12 13.95 -3.36
N ASP A 104 3.09 14.85 -3.27
CA ASP A 104 3.52 15.72 -4.37
C ASP A 104 2.36 16.50 -5.04
N GLY A 105 1.33 16.86 -4.26
CA GLY A 105 0.13 17.55 -4.75
C GLY A 105 -0.96 16.64 -5.31
N GLU A 106 -0.73 15.33 -5.37
CA GLU A 106 -1.68 14.34 -5.89
C GLU A 106 -2.37 13.57 -4.74
N PRO A 107 -3.71 13.38 -4.80
CA PRO A 107 -4.42 12.53 -3.85
C PRO A 107 -3.93 11.07 -3.91
N ALA A 108 -3.48 10.57 -2.77
CA ALA A 108 -2.88 9.25 -2.64
C ALA A 108 -3.44 8.50 -1.44
N MET A 109 -3.41 7.18 -1.52
CA MET A 109 -3.62 6.25 -0.43
C MET A 109 -2.24 5.80 0.07
N ILE A 110 -2.00 5.94 1.36
CA ILE A 110 -0.90 5.27 2.08
C ILE A 110 -1.53 4.08 2.79
N ALA A 111 -1.09 2.87 2.48
CA ALA A 111 -1.61 1.66 3.09
C ALA A 111 -0.49 0.79 3.66
N VAL A 112 -0.72 0.27 4.86
CA VAL A 112 0.04 -0.82 5.43
C VAL A 112 -0.82 -2.08 5.41
N VAL A 113 -0.19 -3.22 5.16
CA VAL A 113 -0.89 -4.50 5.12
C VAL A 113 -0.16 -5.55 5.95
N ILE A 114 -0.92 -6.43 6.58
CA ILE A 114 -0.39 -7.53 7.41
C ILE A 114 -1.01 -8.83 6.91
N ASP A 115 -0.19 -9.84 6.65
CA ASP A 115 -0.70 -11.17 6.29
C ASP A 115 -1.51 -11.74 7.47
N THR A 116 -2.74 -12.13 7.20
CA THR A 116 -3.63 -12.72 8.21
C THR A 116 -3.12 -14.03 8.77
N LYS A 117 -2.26 -14.74 8.03
CA LYS A 117 -1.65 -16.00 8.47
C LYS A 117 -0.55 -15.83 9.52
N GLU A 118 0.10 -14.66 9.60
CA GLU A 118 1.11 -14.38 10.62
C GLU A 118 0.51 -14.03 12.00
N MET A 119 -0.83 -13.90 12.07
CA MET A 119 -1.55 -13.66 13.33
C MET A 119 -1.95 -14.96 14.07
N LEU A 120 -1.44 -16.12 13.67
CA LEU A 120 -1.78 -17.45 14.22
C LEU A 120 -0.54 -18.24 14.65
#